data_AF-X1IT31-F1
#
_entry.id   AF-X1IT31-F1
#
_cell.length_a   1.000
_cell.length_b   1.000
_cell.length_c   1.000
_cell.angle_alpha   90.00
_cell.angle_beta   90.00
_cell.angle_gamma   90.00
#
_symmetry.space_group_name_H-M   'P 1'
#
loop_
_entity.id
_entity.type
_entity.pdbx_description
1 polymer ?
#
loop_
_entity_poly.entity_id
_entity_poly.type
_entity_poly.pdbx_seq_one_letter_code
_entity_poly.pdbx_strand_id
1 'polypeptide(L)' 'ANIPAINMAAKLVVLTVAAWGDGIELVKNGRTIANHIKDIIQPSLCFGLTQKGNPKHPLYLSGESTLMEYK' A
#
# COMPACT_ATOMS: atom_id res chain seq x y z
N ALA A 1 0.03 -11.58 -8.55
CA ALA A 1 0.33 -10.23 -9.10
C ALA A 1 1.39 -10.38 -10.19
N ASN A 2 1.43 -9.48 -11.18
CA ASN A 2 2.45 -9.51 -12.24
C ASN A 2 3.75 -8.85 -11.72
N ILE A 3 4.63 -9.65 -11.13
CA ILE A 3 5.85 -9.17 -10.44
C ILE A 3 6.82 -8.42 -11.36
N PRO A 4 7.11 -8.89 -12.61
CA PRO A 4 7.94 -8.12 -13.54
C PRO A 4 7.41 -6.71 -13.81
N ALA A 5 6.10 -6.57 -14.00
CA ALA A 5 5.48 -5.26 -14.23
C ALA A 5 5.58 -4.35 -13.00
N ILE A 6 5.37 -4.89 -11.78
CA ILE A 6 5.52 -4.14 -10.53
C ILE A 6 6.95 -3.65 -10.36
N ASN A 7 7.95 -4.50 -10.59
CA ASN A 7 9.37 -4.13 -10.52
C ASN A 7 9.75 -3.03 -11.53
N MET A 8 9.22 -3.13 -12.76
CA MET A 8 9.45 -2.10 -13.76
C MET A 8 8.82 -0.77 -13.34
N ALA A 9 7.57 -0.78 -12.89
CA ALA A 9 6.87 0.40 -12.43
C ALA A 9 7.56 1.04 -11.21
N ALA A 10 7.98 0.22 -10.24
CA ALA A 10 8.67 0.68 -9.02
C ALA A 10 9.94 1.50 -9.32
N LYS A 11 10.64 1.19 -10.42
CA LYS A 11 11.84 1.93 -10.85
C LYS A 11 11.54 3.26 -11.54
N LEU A 12 10.31 3.46 -11.99
CA LEU A 12 9.88 4.64 -12.75
C LEU A 12 9.07 5.62 -11.89
N VAL A 13 8.56 5.20 -10.74
CA VAL A 13 7.77 6.03 -9.85
C VAL A 13 8.67 6.89 -8.95
N VAL A 14 8.27 8.14 -8.76
CA VAL A 14 8.91 9.07 -7.81
C VAL A 14 8.43 8.80 -6.38
N LEU A 15 7.20 8.33 -6.24
CA LEU A 15 6.53 8.13 -4.96
C LEU A 15 5.61 6.91 -5.01
N THR A 16 5.72 6.05 -4.01
CA THR A 16 4.84 4.89 -3.85
C THR A 16 3.94 5.08 -2.64
N VAL A 17 2.63 4.95 -2.84
CA VAL A 17 1.63 5.07 -1.77
C VAL A 17 0.82 3.78 -1.67
N ALA A 18 0.85 3.15 -0.50
CA ALA A 18 0.07 1.98 -0.14
C ALA A 18 -1.33 2.39 0.39
N ALA A 19 -2.37 1.73 -0.10
CA ALA A 19 -3.76 2.06 0.20
C ALA A 19 -4.70 0.88 -0.08
N TRP A 20 -5.06 0.08 0.92
CA TRP A 20 -6.00 -1.05 0.72
C TRP A 20 -7.06 -1.25 1.81
N GLY A 21 -6.94 -0.58 2.96
CA GLY A 21 -7.92 -0.64 4.04
C GLY A 21 -8.16 -2.04 4.61
N ASP A 22 -9.27 -2.20 5.31
CA ASP A 22 -9.59 -3.47 6.00
C ASP A 22 -10.24 -4.53 5.10
N GLY A 23 -10.65 -4.15 3.88
CA GLY A 23 -11.23 -5.06 2.89
C GLY A 23 -10.25 -6.12 2.39
N ILE A 24 -8.95 -5.95 2.64
CA ILE A 24 -7.92 -6.92 2.27
C ILE A 24 -8.16 -8.32 2.87
N GLU A 25 -8.84 -8.40 4.01
CA GLU A 25 -9.20 -9.67 4.66
C GLU A 25 -10.24 -10.47 3.87
N LEU A 26 -10.99 -9.82 2.99
CA LEU A 26 -11.97 -10.48 2.11
C LEU A 26 -11.31 -11.04 0.84
N VAL A 27 -10.05 -10.68 0.58
CA VAL A 27 -9.29 -11.13 -0.58
C VAL A 27 -8.49 -12.38 -0.19
N LYS A 28 -8.69 -13.48 -0.91
CA LYS A 28 -7.90 -14.71 -0.72
C LYS A 28 -6.40 -14.39 -0.81
N ASN A 29 -5.65 -14.70 0.24
CA ASN A 29 -4.22 -14.39 0.38
C ASN A 29 -3.88 -12.89 0.30
N GLY A 30 -4.85 -11.99 0.51
CA GLY A 30 -4.67 -10.55 0.34
C GLY A 30 -3.51 -10.00 1.15
N ARG A 31 -3.42 -10.36 2.43
CA ARG A 31 -2.34 -9.94 3.33
C ARG A 31 -0.96 -10.43 2.87
N THR A 32 -0.85 -11.70 2.48
CA THR A 32 0.41 -12.27 1.95
C THR A 32 0.85 -11.55 0.69
N ILE A 33 -0.08 -11.30 -0.24
CA ILE A 33 0.19 -10.59 -1.48
C ILE A 33 0.62 -9.14 -1.19
N ALA A 34 -0.08 -8.45 -0.29
CA ALA A 34 0.23 -7.08 0.09
C ALA A 34 1.61 -6.96 0.73
N ASN A 35 1.97 -7.87 1.64
CA ASN A 35 3.30 -7.93 2.24
C ASN A 35 4.39 -8.17 1.19
N HIS A 36 4.17 -9.14 0.28
CA HIS A 36 5.13 -9.42 -0.79
C HIS A 36 5.31 -8.22 -1.73
N ILE A 37 4.22 -7.53 -2.08
CA ILE A 37 4.28 -6.32 -2.91
C ILE A 37 5.02 -5.20 -2.16
N LYS A 38 4.72 -4.99 -0.88
CA LYS A 38 5.38 -4.01 -0.01
C LYS A 38 6.89 -4.23 0.02
N ASP A 39 7.36 -5.47 0.13
CA ASP A 39 8.79 -5.81 0.16
C ASP A 39 9.49 -5.44 -1.16
N ILE A 40 8.76 -5.47 -2.28
CA ILE A 40 9.27 -5.07 -3.60
C ILE A 40 9.34 -3.55 -3.74
N ILE A 41 8.35 -2.81 -3.22
CA ILE A 41 8.15 -1.38 -3.49
C ILE A 41 8.65 -0.46 -2.37
N GLN A 42 9.87 -0.68 -1.90
CA GLN A 42 10.49 0.15 -0.85
C GLN A 42 11.26 1.37 -1.42
N PRO A 43 11.19 2.56 -0.78
CA PRO A 43 10.34 2.90 0.37
C PRO A 43 8.88 3.15 -0.03
N SER A 44 7.94 2.78 0.85
CA SER A 44 6.50 3.01 0.64
C SER A 44 5.92 3.95 1.69
N LEU A 45 4.99 4.82 1.27
CA LEU A 45 4.22 5.69 2.15
C LEU A 45 2.78 5.22 2.28
N CYS A 46 2.05 5.73 3.26
CA CYS A 46 0.61 5.55 3.43
C CYS A 46 -0.02 6.77 4.12
N PHE A 47 -1.33 6.87 4.11
CA PHE A 47 -2.05 7.91 4.87
C PHE A 47 -2.36 7.46 6.32
N GLY A 48 -1.43 6.72 6.91
CA GLY A 48 -1.58 6.05 8.19
C GLY A 48 -2.35 4.75 8.13
N LEU A 49 -2.54 4.15 9.30
CA LEU A 49 -3.05 2.80 9.46
C LEU A 49 -4.47 2.78 10.04
N THR A 50 -5.26 1.79 9.64
CA THR A 50 -6.50 1.41 10.34
C THR A 50 -6.15 0.79 11.70
N GLN A 51 -7.16 0.55 12.54
CA GLN A 51 -6.98 -0.16 13.82
C GLN A 51 -6.41 -1.57 13.63
N LYS A 52 -6.59 -2.18 12.45
CA LYS A 52 -6.07 -3.50 12.08
C LYS A 52 -4.68 -3.45 11.45
N GLY A 53 -4.04 -2.28 11.40
CA GLY A 53 -2.70 -2.11 10.85
C GLY A 53 -2.64 -2.07 9.31
N ASN A 54 -3.76 -1.83 8.62
CA ASN A 54 -3.78 -1.70 7.16
C ASN A 54 -3.63 -0.23 6.73
N PRO A 55 -2.90 0.09 5.65
CA PRO A 55 -2.90 1.42 5.04
C PRO A 55 -4.31 1.90 4.75
N LYS A 56 -4.67 3.08 5.27
CA LYS A 56 -5.99 3.68 5.05
C LYS A 56 -6.25 3.90 3.56
N HIS A 57 -7.48 3.60 3.14
CA HIS A 57 -7.90 3.86 1.77
C HIS A 57 -8.19 5.37 1.58
N PRO A 58 -7.63 6.04 0.55
CA PRO A 58 -7.76 7.48 0.33
C PRO A 58 -9.20 7.98 0.20
N LEU A 59 -10.11 7.11 -0.26
CA LEU A 59 -11.54 7.42 -0.45
C LEU A 59 -12.20 8.07 0.78
N TYR A 60 -11.72 7.79 2.00
CA TYR A 60 -12.31 8.26 3.25
C TYR A 60 -11.48 9.33 3.95
N LEU A 61 -10.51 9.91 3.27
CA LEU A 61 -9.55 10.85 3.83
C LEU A 61 -9.78 12.26 3.28
N SER A 62 -9.46 13.26 4.10
CA SER A 62 -9.39 14.64 3.65
C SER A 62 -8.26 14.79 2.63
N GLY A 63 -8.41 15.72 1.67
CA GLY A 63 -7.33 16.10 0.75
C GLY A 63 -6.07 16.62 1.46
N GLU A 64 -6.23 17.12 2.68
CA GLU A 64 -5.14 17.62 3.55
C GLU A 64 -4.44 16.52 4.36
N SER A 65 -4.75 15.24 4.09
CA SER A 65 -4.18 14.13 4.87
C SER A 65 -2.69 13.95 4.57
N THR A 66 -1.88 13.94 5.60
CA THR A 66 -0.42 13.78 5.48
C THR A 66 -0.03 12.33 5.17
N LEU A 67 0.92 12.17 4.25
CA LEU A 67 1.59 10.89 4.01
C LEU A 67 2.62 10.61 5.11
N MET A 68 2.71 9.34 5.51
CA MET A 68 3.67 8.84 6.48
C MET A 68 4.31 7.54 5.99
N GLU A 69 5.45 7.20 6.56
CA GLU A 69 6.17 5.97 6.22
C GLU A 69 5.30 4.74 6.51
N TYR A 70 5.21 3.84 5.53
CA TYR A 70 4.52 2.56 5.71
C TYR A 70 5.54 1.47 6.06
N LYS A 71 5.56 1.11 7.36
CA LYS A 71 6.47 0.13 7.94
C LYS A 71 5.95 -1.29 7.94
#